data_AF-A0A9Q9RT22-F1
#
_entry.id   AF-A0A9Q9RT22-F1
#
_cell.length_a   1.000
_cell.length_b   1.000
_cell.length_c   1.000
_cell.angle_alpha   90.00
_cell.angle_beta   90.00
_cell.angle_gamma   90.00
#
_symmetry.space_group_name_H-M   'P 1'
#
loop_
_entity.id
_entity.type
_entity.pdbx_description
1 polymer ?
#
loop_
_entity_poly.entity_id
_entity_poly.type
_entity_poly.pdbx_seq_one_letter_code
_entity_poly.pdbx_strand_id
1 'polypeptide(L)'
;MSNHTKVVDGVVVTNTDFPPPRDWTNVYDEIGGDMRWNDDLEEMIKDRGLDGDVQPFYGTCSYTGEALFLMQVGGKQFLFWNALDDSMYFLKGNLTLEKIVAGLDEEVASTGCVTQALDKKQNIYVDMLWLQKVSMSQYTTVSDGVVVTDNGIPPPANWVNSYESIGGDMLWGQGGQIEDEVRGRGIDGDIRPHYGMAPYTGEALYLFEVGSGKFFFYNAIDGSMLQIKDQSDLKSIVDILDDENRGLPAIDMEEV
;
A
#
# COMPACT_ATOMS: atom_id res chain seq x y z
N MET A 1 -20.93 -14.53 20.33
CA MET A 1 -21.74 -13.66 19.46
C MET A 1 -21.20 -12.26 19.61
N SER A 2 -20.44 -11.81 18.62
CA SER A 2 -19.99 -10.42 18.55
C SER A 2 -21.21 -9.50 18.57
N ASN A 3 -21.05 -8.29 19.15
CA ASN A 3 -22.11 -7.29 19.26
C ASN A 3 -22.61 -6.78 17.89
N HIS A 4 -22.02 -7.28 16.80
CA HIS A 4 -22.19 -6.86 15.41
C HIS A 4 -22.93 -7.88 14.55
N THR A 5 -23.69 -8.80 15.17
CA THR A 5 -24.47 -9.81 14.44
C THR A 5 -25.94 -9.78 14.81
N LYS A 6 -26.79 -10.23 13.89
CA LYS A 6 -28.21 -10.49 14.11
C LYS A 6 -28.61 -11.80 13.42
N VAL A 7 -29.73 -12.37 13.84
CA VAL A 7 -30.28 -13.57 13.20
C VAL A 7 -31.40 -13.16 12.25
N VAL A 8 -31.29 -13.55 10.98
CA VAL A 8 -32.31 -13.38 9.95
C VAL A 8 -32.61 -14.75 9.36
N ASP A 9 -33.87 -15.18 9.46
CA ASP A 9 -34.33 -16.48 8.95
C ASP A 9 -33.50 -17.69 9.40
N GLY A 10 -32.97 -17.64 10.64
CA GLY A 10 -32.15 -18.70 11.23
C GLY A 10 -30.67 -18.64 10.83
N VAL A 11 -30.25 -17.67 10.03
CA VAL A 11 -28.87 -17.42 9.63
C VAL A 11 -28.29 -16.26 10.43
N VAL A 12 -27.07 -16.43 10.95
CA VAL A 12 -26.32 -15.36 11.61
C VAL A 12 -25.69 -14.48 10.54
N VAL A 13 -26.05 -13.20 10.55
CA VAL A 13 -25.55 -12.19 9.60
C VAL A 13 -24.97 -11.00 10.36
N THR A 14 -24.15 -10.19 9.71
CA THR A 14 -23.68 -8.92 10.29
C THR A 14 -24.86 -7.96 10.52
N ASN A 15 -24.72 -7.11 11.54
CA ASN A 15 -25.74 -6.18 11.97
C ASN A 15 -25.73 -4.92 11.09
N THR A 16 -26.34 -5.04 9.91
CA THR A 16 -26.53 -3.96 8.94
C THR A 16 -27.96 -3.97 8.39
N ASP A 17 -28.47 -2.79 8.06
CA ASP A 17 -29.79 -2.62 7.45
C ASP A 17 -29.72 -2.51 5.92
N PHE A 18 -28.51 -2.50 5.36
CA PHE A 18 -28.29 -2.51 3.92
C PHE A 18 -27.96 -3.92 3.44
N PRO A 19 -28.48 -4.34 2.26
CA PRO A 19 -28.11 -5.62 1.69
C PRO A 19 -26.62 -5.61 1.29
N PRO A 20 -25.97 -6.78 1.24
CA PRO A 20 -24.63 -6.87 0.70
C PRO A 20 -24.61 -6.46 -0.77
N PRO A 21 -23.51 -5.84 -1.26
CA PRO A 21 -23.28 -5.65 -2.67
C PRO A 21 -23.33 -6.97 -3.45
N ARG A 22 -23.52 -6.89 -4.76
CA ARG A 22 -23.43 -8.02 -5.67
C ARG A 22 -22.08 -8.73 -5.51
N ASP A 23 -22.13 -10.06 -5.44
CA ASP A 23 -20.95 -10.94 -5.25
C ASP A 23 -20.26 -10.78 -3.88
N TRP A 24 -20.96 -10.18 -2.92
CA TRP A 24 -20.58 -10.11 -1.51
C TRP A 24 -21.63 -10.79 -0.63
N THR A 25 -21.24 -11.16 0.59
CA THR A 25 -22.10 -11.78 1.59
C THR A 25 -21.96 -11.06 2.92
N ASN A 26 -23.04 -11.06 3.70
CA ASN A 26 -23.07 -10.61 5.08
C ASN A 26 -23.30 -11.77 6.06
N VAL A 27 -23.29 -13.02 5.57
CA VAL A 27 -23.39 -14.22 6.41
C VAL A 27 -22.13 -14.34 7.23
N TYR A 28 -22.28 -14.31 8.56
CA TYR A 28 -21.16 -14.12 9.48
C TYR A 28 -20.12 -15.23 9.36
N ASP A 29 -20.58 -16.49 9.30
CA ASP A 29 -19.68 -17.65 9.16
C ASP A 29 -18.97 -17.67 7.79
N GLU A 30 -19.60 -17.17 6.72
CA GLU A 30 -19.00 -17.13 5.38
C GLU A 30 -17.89 -16.07 5.29
N ILE A 31 -18.04 -14.96 6.02
CA ILE A 31 -16.99 -13.93 6.12
C ILE A 31 -15.91 -14.27 7.16
N GLY A 32 -15.89 -15.51 7.68
CA GLY A 32 -14.85 -16.03 8.57
C GLY A 32 -15.24 -16.16 10.04
N GLY A 33 -16.43 -15.67 10.42
CA GLY A 33 -16.97 -15.79 11.77
C GLY A 33 -15.99 -15.39 12.87
N ASP A 34 -16.12 -16.06 14.03
CA ASP A 34 -15.25 -15.81 15.19
C ASP A 34 -13.77 -16.21 14.95
N MET A 35 -13.44 -16.90 13.85
CA MET A 35 -12.03 -17.17 13.51
C MET A 35 -11.34 -15.96 12.89
N ARG A 36 -12.11 -15.06 12.25
CA ARG A 36 -11.58 -13.86 11.61
C ARG A 36 -11.85 -12.61 12.43
N TRP A 37 -13.05 -12.52 13.01
CA TRP A 37 -13.52 -11.35 13.73
C TRP A 37 -13.32 -11.55 15.23
N ASN A 38 -12.06 -11.59 15.64
CA ASN A 38 -11.61 -11.87 17.01
C ASN A 38 -10.59 -10.84 17.50
N ASP A 39 -10.11 -11.06 18.72
CA ASP A 39 -9.14 -10.19 19.39
C ASP A 39 -7.82 -10.06 18.59
N ASP A 40 -7.41 -11.06 17.81
CA ASP A 40 -6.19 -11.00 16.98
C ASP A 40 -6.34 -9.96 15.85
N LEU A 41 -7.51 -9.89 15.22
CA LEU A 41 -7.81 -8.85 14.24
C LEU A 41 -7.86 -7.46 14.90
N GLU A 42 -8.43 -7.36 16.10
CA GLU A 42 -8.44 -6.09 16.84
C GLU A 42 -7.03 -5.63 17.19
N GLU A 43 -6.14 -6.54 17.60
CA GLU A 43 -4.73 -6.25 17.86
C GLU A 43 -4.01 -5.81 16.58
N MET A 44 -4.23 -6.50 15.46
CA MET A 44 -3.68 -6.07 14.16
C MET A 44 -4.15 -4.65 13.77
N ILE A 45 -5.40 -4.31 14.01
CA ILE A 45 -5.97 -2.98 13.73
C ILE A 45 -5.33 -1.93 14.66
N LYS A 46 -5.14 -2.25 15.94
CA LYS A 46 -4.45 -1.40 16.92
C LYS A 46 -3.00 -1.13 16.57
N ASP A 47 -2.26 -2.16 16.16
CA ASP A 47 -0.87 -2.03 15.69
C ASP A 47 -0.74 -1.12 14.48
N ARG A 48 -1.81 -1.01 13.68
CA ARG A 48 -1.92 -0.09 12.54
C ARG A 48 -2.42 1.31 12.93
N GLY A 49 -2.42 1.63 14.23
CA GLY A 49 -2.77 2.93 14.76
C GLY A 49 -4.27 3.25 14.77
N LEU A 50 -5.13 2.24 14.59
CA LEU A 50 -6.58 2.39 14.70
C LEU A 50 -7.07 1.82 16.02
N ASP A 51 -7.82 2.62 16.76
CA ASP A 51 -8.41 2.19 18.03
C ASP A 51 -9.93 2.30 17.99
N GLY A 52 -10.60 1.32 18.58
CA GLY A 52 -12.04 1.25 18.69
C GLY A 52 -12.65 -0.07 18.25
N ASP A 53 -13.96 -0.16 18.46
CA ASP A 53 -14.78 -1.33 18.15
C ASP A 53 -14.79 -1.64 16.65
N VAL A 54 -14.53 -2.90 16.29
CA VAL A 54 -14.40 -3.37 14.90
C VAL A 54 -15.71 -4.02 14.48
N GLN A 55 -16.43 -3.34 13.60
CA GLN A 55 -17.70 -3.80 13.07
C GLN A 55 -17.54 -4.34 11.63
N PRO A 56 -17.67 -5.66 11.41
CA PRO A 56 -17.75 -6.22 10.07
C PRO A 56 -19.08 -5.90 9.39
N PHE A 57 -19.05 -5.64 8.09
CA PHE A 57 -20.25 -5.52 7.27
C PHE A 57 -20.36 -6.65 6.25
N TYR A 58 -19.41 -6.73 5.33
CA TYR A 58 -19.49 -7.62 4.18
C TYR A 58 -18.13 -8.23 3.86
N GLY A 59 -18.14 -9.40 3.23
CA GLY A 59 -16.97 -10.01 2.60
C GLY A 59 -17.30 -10.47 1.18
N THR A 60 -16.30 -10.52 0.32
CA THR A 60 -16.45 -11.09 -1.02
C THR A 60 -16.84 -12.57 -0.93
N CYS A 61 -17.73 -13.02 -1.82
CA CYS A 61 -18.12 -14.43 -1.87
C CYS A 61 -16.90 -15.30 -2.24
N SER A 62 -16.80 -16.49 -1.65
CA SER A 62 -15.63 -17.38 -1.82
C SER A 62 -15.30 -17.75 -3.27
N TYR A 63 -16.29 -17.77 -4.18
CA TYR A 63 -16.09 -18.06 -5.60
C TYR A 63 -15.44 -16.94 -6.40
N THR A 64 -15.33 -15.74 -5.84
CA THR A 64 -14.68 -14.59 -6.50
C THR A 64 -13.16 -14.73 -6.55
N GLY A 65 -12.58 -15.58 -5.68
CA GLY A 65 -11.13 -15.68 -5.50
C GLY A 65 -10.52 -14.49 -4.76
N GLU A 66 -11.33 -13.51 -4.34
CA GLU A 66 -10.92 -12.35 -3.55
C GLU A 66 -11.24 -12.61 -2.07
N ALA A 67 -10.40 -12.09 -1.17
CA ALA A 67 -10.66 -12.09 0.28
C ALA A 67 -10.73 -10.65 0.79
N LEU A 68 -11.67 -9.87 0.23
CA LEU A 68 -11.86 -8.46 0.56
C LEU A 68 -13.04 -8.32 1.53
N PHE A 69 -12.85 -7.52 2.58
CA PHE A 69 -13.81 -7.32 3.65
C PHE A 69 -14.07 -5.83 3.87
N LEU A 70 -15.33 -5.44 4.01
CA LEU A 70 -15.74 -4.09 4.41
C LEU A 70 -16.03 -4.09 5.91
N MET A 71 -15.38 -3.21 6.64
CA MET A 71 -15.61 -3.01 8.07
C MET A 71 -15.61 -1.53 8.45
N GLN A 72 -16.03 -1.24 9.68
CA GLN A 72 -15.87 0.06 10.32
C GLN A 72 -15.16 -0.09 11.64
N VAL A 73 -14.28 0.87 11.95
CA VAL A 73 -13.57 0.92 13.23
C VAL A 73 -14.01 2.16 14.00
N GLY A 74 -14.30 1.97 15.29
CA GLY A 74 -14.66 3.03 16.24
C GLY A 74 -15.95 3.78 15.89
N GLY A 75 -16.84 3.18 15.09
CA GLY A 75 -18.12 3.78 14.66
C GLY A 75 -17.99 5.00 13.76
N LYS A 76 -16.80 5.26 13.21
CA LYS A 76 -16.51 6.48 12.43
C LYS A 76 -15.92 6.17 11.05
N GLN A 77 -14.95 5.27 10.99
CA GLN A 77 -14.10 5.11 9.81
C GLN A 77 -14.41 3.79 9.12
N PHE A 78 -14.90 3.84 7.88
CA PHE A 78 -15.03 2.64 7.03
C PHE A 78 -13.69 2.30 6.39
N LEU A 79 -13.44 1.01 6.17
CA LEU A 79 -12.23 0.54 5.52
C LEU A 79 -12.46 -0.81 4.83
N PHE A 80 -11.71 -1.07 3.76
CA PHE A 80 -11.58 -2.38 3.16
C PHE A 80 -10.32 -3.08 3.67
N TRP A 81 -10.40 -4.35 4.02
CA TRP A 81 -9.25 -5.19 4.32
C TRP A 81 -9.16 -6.33 3.32
N ASN A 82 -8.02 -6.47 2.67
CA ASN A 82 -7.70 -7.63 1.85
C ASN A 82 -6.88 -8.60 2.70
N ALA A 83 -7.44 -9.76 3.00
CA ALA A 83 -6.79 -10.78 3.82
C ALA A 83 -5.77 -11.64 3.06
N LEU A 84 -5.62 -11.46 1.73
CA LEU A 84 -4.60 -12.20 0.96
C LEU A 84 -3.22 -11.57 1.05
N ASP A 85 -3.16 -10.24 1.11
CA ASP A 85 -1.92 -9.45 1.17
C ASP A 85 -1.85 -8.57 2.43
N ASP A 86 -2.79 -8.76 3.35
CA ASP A 86 -2.97 -8.00 4.57
C ASP A 86 -3.06 -6.48 4.40
N SER A 87 -3.44 -5.99 3.22
CA SER A 87 -3.60 -4.56 2.97
C SER A 87 -4.93 -4.00 3.52
N MET A 88 -4.89 -2.78 4.05
CA MET A 88 -6.09 -2.06 4.51
C MET A 88 -6.23 -0.72 3.80
N TYR A 89 -7.45 -0.42 3.35
CA TYR A 89 -7.80 0.76 2.56
C TYR A 89 -8.86 1.57 3.28
N PHE A 90 -8.52 2.80 3.67
CA PHE A 90 -9.47 3.71 4.29
C PHE A 90 -10.44 4.32 3.28
N LEU A 91 -11.72 4.28 3.59
CA LEU A 91 -12.75 4.99 2.84
C LEU A 91 -12.83 6.43 3.34
N LYS A 92 -12.49 7.39 2.48
CA LYS A 92 -12.50 8.81 2.82
C LYS A 92 -13.66 9.57 2.21
N GLY A 93 -13.98 10.68 2.86
CA GLY A 93 -15.22 11.41 2.64
C GLY A 93 -16.28 11.00 3.66
N ASN A 94 -17.30 11.85 3.81
CA ASN A 94 -18.44 11.58 4.69
C ASN A 94 -19.38 10.55 4.01
N LEU A 95 -18.84 9.36 3.77
CA LEU A 95 -19.51 8.25 3.10
C LEU A 95 -20.36 7.48 4.10
N THR A 96 -21.59 7.17 3.69
CA THR A 96 -22.47 6.26 4.40
C THR A 96 -22.32 4.86 3.81
N LEU A 97 -22.63 3.83 4.60
CA LEU A 97 -22.63 2.44 4.13
C LEU A 97 -23.48 2.25 2.85
N GLU A 98 -24.64 2.91 2.80
CA GLU A 98 -25.52 2.93 1.62
C GLU A 98 -24.80 3.40 0.35
N LYS A 99 -24.05 4.51 0.44
CA LYS A 99 -23.30 5.06 -0.70
C LYS A 99 -22.16 4.14 -1.13
N ILE A 100 -21.52 3.47 -0.18
CA ILE A 100 -20.46 2.50 -0.44
C ILE A 100 -21.04 1.30 -1.21
N VAL A 101 -22.14 0.72 -0.71
CA VAL A 101 -22.82 -0.41 -1.36
C VAL A 101 -23.27 -0.06 -2.78
N ALA A 102 -23.95 1.08 -2.95
CA ALA A 102 -24.40 1.53 -4.26
C ALA A 102 -23.24 1.71 -5.26
N GLY A 103 -22.11 2.23 -4.80
CA GLY A 103 -20.91 2.40 -5.64
C GLY A 103 -20.31 1.06 -6.09
N LEU A 104 -20.33 0.04 -5.23
CA LEU A 104 -19.85 -1.31 -5.56
C LEU A 104 -20.76 -2.00 -6.59
N ASP A 105 -22.07 -1.90 -6.42
CA ASP A 105 -23.05 -2.54 -7.32
C ASP A 105 -23.00 -2.00 -8.75
N GLU A 106 -22.83 -0.68 -8.92
CA GLU A 106 -22.71 -0.05 -10.24
C GLU A 106 -21.49 -0.56 -11.02
N GLU A 107 -20.38 -0.86 -10.34
CA GLU A 107 -19.12 -1.22 -11.00
C GLU A 107 -18.91 -2.71 -11.21
N VAL A 108 -19.40 -3.57 -10.31
CA VAL A 108 -19.37 -5.02 -10.52
C VAL A 108 -20.21 -5.40 -11.74
N ALA A 109 -21.29 -4.66 -12.01
CA ALA A 109 -22.09 -4.80 -13.22
C ALA A 109 -21.34 -4.42 -14.52
N SER A 110 -20.30 -3.58 -14.44
CA SER A 110 -19.56 -3.06 -15.59
C SER A 110 -18.26 -3.85 -15.88
N THR A 111 -17.64 -4.43 -14.86
CA THR A 111 -16.29 -5.03 -14.93
C THR A 111 -16.24 -6.54 -14.66
N GLY A 112 -17.23 -7.10 -13.95
CA GLY A 112 -17.23 -8.51 -13.53
C GLY A 112 -16.13 -8.89 -12.52
N CYS A 113 -15.38 -7.92 -11.98
CA CYS A 113 -14.28 -8.13 -11.05
C CYS A 113 -14.11 -6.89 -10.17
N VAL A 114 -14.22 -7.03 -8.84
CA VAL A 114 -14.29 -5.91 -7.89
C VAL A 114 -12.97 -5.13 -7.86
N THR A 115 -11.83 -5.83 -7.90
CA THR A 115 -10.51 -5.19 -8.03
C THR A 115 -10.38 -4.36 -9.32
N GLN A 116 -10.90 -4.84 -10.45
CA GLN A 116 -10.91 -4.07 -11.71
C GLN A 116 -11.95 -2.94 -11.73
N ALA A 117 -13.05 -3.08 -10.99
CA ALA A 117 -14.04 -2.04 -10.73
C ALA A 117 -13.44 -0.89 -9.90
N LEU A 118 -12.68 -1.24 -8.86
CA LEU A 118 -11.92 -0.32 -8.03
C LEU A 118 -10.82 0.38 -8.86
N ASP A 119 -10.17 -0.31 -9.80
CA ASP A 119 -9.16 0.25 -10.70
C ASP A 119 -9.74 1.12 -11.84
N LYS A 120 -10.88 0.74 -12.45
CA LYS A 120 -11.44 1.45 -13.62
C LYS A 120 -12.16 2.75 -13.28
N LYS A 121 -12.67 2.93 -12.07
CA LYS A 121 -13.42 4.13 -11.65
C LYS A 121 -12.52 5.22 -11.03
N GLN A 122 -11.33 5.44 -11.59
CA GLN A 122 -10.42 6.58 -11.31
C GLN A 122 -11.09 7.98 -11.38
N ASN A 123 -12.33 8.11 -11.88
CA ASN A 123 -13.00 9.39 -12.12
C ASN A 123 -14.22 9.72 -11.21
N ILE A 124 -14.58 8.91 -10.22
CA ILE A 124 -15.44 9.37 -9.10
C ILE A 124 -14.59 9.81 -7.88
N TYR A 125 -13.28 9.60 -7.94
CA TYR A 125 -12.34 9.86 -6.86
C TYR A 125 -11.53 11.14 -7.10
N VAL A 126 -12.18 12.31 -7.07
CA VAL A 126 -11.46 13.60 -7.10
C VAL A 126 -11.17 14.16 -5.70
N ASP A 127 -11.64 13.51 -4.61
CA ASP A 127 -11.33 13.95 -3.23
C ASP A 127 -10.97 12.79 -2.27
N MET A 128 -10.64 11.60 -2.80
CA MET A 128 -10.08 10.48 -2.00
C MET A 128 -8.55 10.45 -1.99
N LEU A 129 -7.94 11.61 -2.08
CA LEU A 129 -6.50 11.78 -2.04
C LEU A 129 -6.02 11.80 -0.59
N TRP A 130 -6.35 10.75 0.18
CA TRP A 130 -5.73 10.45 1.47
C TRP A 130 -5.91 8.96 1.83
N LEU A 131 -5.56 8.01 0.98
CA LEU A 131 -5.22 6.67 1.51
C LEU A 131 -4.14 6.86 2.57
N GLN A 132 -4.46 6.66 3.85
CA GLN A 132 -3.42 6.60 4.88
C GLN A 132 -3.08 5.13 5.06
N LYS A 133 -2.19 4.63 4.21
CA LYS A 133 -1.37 3.47 4.58
C LYS A 133 -0.63 3.91 5.85
N VAL A 134 -0.91 3.31 7.00
CA VAL A 134 0.04 3.28 8.11
C VAL A 134 0.91 2.07 7.78
N SER A 135 1.79 2.13 6.77
CA SER A 135 3.04 2.89 6.72
C SER A 135 3.12 3.72 5.43
N MET A 136 3.22 5.04 5.56
CA MET A 136 3.92 5.85 4.56
C MET A 136 5.30 6.08 5.16
N SER A 137 6.37 5.71 4.46
CA SER A 137 7.67 6.24 4.85
C SER A 137 7.53 7.77 4.90
N GLN A 138 8.12 8.42 5.91
CA GLN A 138 8.10 9.88 6.07
C GLN A 138 8.68 10.64 4.86
N TYR A 139 9.14 9.90 3.85
CA TYR A 139 9.77 10.31 2.61
C TYR A 139 8.87 10.18 1.39
N THR A 140 7.55 10.12 1.56
CA THR A 140 6.59 10.04 0.46
C THR A 140 5.62 11.22 0.46
N THR A 141 5.17 11.59 -0.73
CA THR A 141 4.11 12.57 -0.98
C THR A 141 3.19 12.07 -2.08
N VAL A 142 2.10 12.78 -2.37
CA VAL A 142 1.21 12.44 -3.49
C VAL A 142 1.39 13.44 -4.62
N SER A 143 1.66 12.93 -5.82
CA SER A 143 1.73 13.69 -7.06
C SER A 143 0.79 13.05 -8.08
N ASP A 144 -0.15 13.83 -8.63
CA ASP A 144 -1.14 13.36 -9.63
C ASP A 144 -1.90 12.09 -9.21
N GLY A 145 -2.20 11.95 -7.91
CA GLY A 145 -2.90 10.79 -7.35
C GLY A 145 -2.03 9.55 -7.14
N VAL A 146 -0.74 9.61 -7.44
CA VAL A 146 0.23 8.53 -7.22
C VAL A 146 1.09 8.87 -6.00
N VAL A 147 1.27 7.90 -5.09
CA VAL A 147 2.25 8.03 -4.00
C VAL A 147 3.64 7.95 -4.60
N VAL A 148 4.43 8.99 -4.38
CA VAL A 148 5.79 9.11 -4.87
C VAL A 148 6.75 9.42 -3.74
N THR A 149 8.03 9.10 -3.91
CA THR A 149 9.06 9.58 -2.99
C THR A 149 9.19 11.10 -3.09
N ASP A 150 9.21 11.76 -1.92
CA ASP A 150 9.35 13.21 -1.78
C ASP A 150 10.82 13.60 -1.89
N ASN A 151 11.27 13.85 -3.12
CA ASN A 151 12.68 14.14 -3.42
C ASN A 151 12.94 15.61 -3.81
N GLY A 152 11.90 16.38 -4.12
CA GLY A 152 12.02 17.74 -4.67
C GLY A 152 12.67 17.85 -6.06
N ILE A 153 13.06 16.72 -6.67
CA ILE A 153 13.74 16.62 -7.96
C ILE A 153 13.04 15.48 -8.74
N PRO A 154 12.81 15.62 -10.07
CA PRO A 154 12.24 14.54 -10.86
C PRO A 154 13.20 13.34 -10.98
N PRO A 155 12.69 12.12 -11.21
CA PRO A 155 13.53 10.97 -11.49
C PRO A 155 14.28 11.15 -12.82
N PRO A 156 15.49 10.58 -12.96
CA PRO A 156 16.19 10.54 -14.23
C PRO A 156 15.46 9.67 -15.27
N ALA A 157 15.83 9.80 -16.53
CA ALA A 157 15.27 9.04 -17.64
C ALA A 157 15.39 7.53 -17.38
N ASN A 158 14.29 6.80 -17.53
CA ASN A 158 14.14 5.38 -17.22
C ASN A 158 14.17 5.02 -15.72
N TRP A 159 14.02 6.00 -14.85
CA TRP A 159 13.78 5.80 -13.42
C TRP A 159 12.37 6.26 -13.05
N VAL A 160 11.85 5.70 -11.95
CA VAL A 160 10.54 6.03 -11.39
C VAL A 160 10.68 6.36 -9.92
N ASN A 161 9.79 7.23 -9.44
CA ASN A 161 9.67 7.59 -8.03
C ASN A 161 8.34 7.14 -7.43
N SER A 162 7.48 6.46 -8.20
CA SER A 162 6.25 5.84 -7.70
C SER A 162 6.58 4.83 -6.60
N TYR A 163 6.08 5.06 -5.39
CA TYR A 163 6.42 4.29 -4.20
C TYR A 163 6.11 2.80 -4.38
N GLU A 164 4.93 2.49 -4.92
CA GLU A 164 4.53 1.11 -5.22
C GLU A 164 5.42 0.49 -6.31
N SER A 165 5.81 1.27 -7.33
CA SER A 165 6.67 0.77 -8.41
C SER A 165 8.11 0.49 -7.97
N ILE A 166 8.58 1.16 -6.91
CA ILE A 166 9.91 0.90 -6.35
C ILE A 166 9.90 -0.18 -5.25
N GLY A 167 8.77 -0.86 -5.02
CA GLY A 167 8.66 -1.99 -4.08
C GLY A 167 7.83 -1.72 -2.82
N GLY A 168 7.30 -0.51 -2.66
CA GLY A 168 6.38 -0.16 -1.57
C GLY A 168 6.92 -0.51 -0.18
N ASP A 169 6.02 -0.89 0.73
CA ASP A 169 6.41 -1.21 2.11
C ASP A 169 7.19 -2.51 2.24
N MET A 170 7.06 -3.45 1.30
CA MET A 170 7.85 -4.69 1.32
C MET A 170 9.35 -4.40 1.24
N LEU A 171 9.74 -3.36 0.49
CA LEU A 171 11.13 -2.93 0.42
C LEU A 171 11.45 -1.84 1.44
N TRP A 172 10.61 -0.81 1.54
CA TRP A 172 10.95 0.47 2.18
C TRP A 172 10.20 0.76 3.47
N GLY A 173 9.21 -0.06 3.82
CA GLY A 173 8.46 0.08 5.06
C GLY A 173 9.30 -0.30 6.26
N GLN A 174 8.77 -0.05 7.45
CA GLN A 174 9.38 -0.53 8.69
C GLN A 174 9.45 -2.07 8.68
N GLY A 175 10.63 -2.63 8.93
CA GLY A 175 10.90 -4.07 8.81
C GLY A 175 10.92 -4.57 7.36
N GLY A 176 10.97 -3.67 6.38
CA GLY A 176 11.10 -4.00 4.97
C GLY A 176 12.51 -4.49 4.62
N GLN A 177 12.64 -5.11 3.44
CA GLN A 177 13.88 -5.74 2.98
C GLN A 177 15.10 -4.82 3.03
N ILE A 178 14.95 -3.53 2.69
CA ILE A 178 16.08 -2.59 2.68
C ILE A 178 16.57 -2.31 4.11
N GLU A 179 15.68 -2.30 5.10
CA GLU A 179 16.09 -2.15 6.50
C GLU A 179 17.01 -3.31 6.90
N ASP A 180 16.62 -4.55 6.63
CA ASP A 180 17.42 -5.74 6.93
C ASP A 180 18.79 -5.71 6.21
N GLU A 181 18.82 -5.32 4.93
CA GLU A 181 20.05 -5.27 4.14
C GLU A 181 21.02 -4.19 4.64
N VAL A 182 20.52 -3.00 4.96
CA VAL A 182 21.32 -1.87 5.46
C VAL A 182 21.85 -2.17 6.87
N ARG A 183 20.98 -2.65 7.77
CA ARG A 183 21.37 -2.98 9.15
C ARG A 183 22.27 -4.20 9.21
N GLY A 184 22.05 -5.20 8.37
CA GLY A 184 22.89 -6.40 8.26
C GLY A 184 24.34 -6.10 7.89
N ARG A 185 24.59 -4.99 7.18
CA ARG A 185 25.93 -4.47 6.84
C ARG A 185 26.52 -3.54 7.89
N GLY A 186 25.85 -3.36 9.03
CA GLY A 186 26.29 -2.47 10.11
C GLY A 186 26.17 -0.98 9.76
N ILE A 187 25.27 -0.62 8.83
CA ILE A 187 25.02 0.77 8.44
C ILE A 187 23.85 1.30 9.26
N ASP A 188 24.14 2.27 10.13
CA ASP A 188 23.14 2.95 10.94
C ASP A 188 22.71 4.27 10.27
N GLY A 189 21.42 4.59 10.39
CA GLY A 189 20.86 5.84 9.90
C GLY A 189 19.46 5.66 9.33
N ASP A 190 18.75 6.77 9.24
CA ASP A 190 17.42 6.81 8.64
C ASP A 190 17.48 6.47 7.14
N ILE A 191 16.56 5.66 6.64
CA ILE A 191 16.60 5.13 5.27
C ILE A 191 15.57 5.88 4.43
N ARG A 192 16.05 6.57 3.40
CA ARG A 192 15.22 7.38 2.51
C ARG A 192 15.23 6.80 1.09
N PRO A 193 14.11 6.25 0.60
CA PRO A 193 14.01 5.85 -0.80
C PRO A 193 14.02 7.08 -1.73
N HIS A 194 14.72 6.98 -2.86
CA HIS A 194 14.66 8.00 -3.91
C HIS A 194 14.02 7.47 -5.18
N TYR A 195 14.68 6.57 -5.90
CA TYR A 195 14.23 6.14 -7.23
C TYR A 195 14.48 4.64 -7.43
N GLY A 196 13.72 4.02 -8.32
CA GLY A 196 14.01 2.69 -8.86
C GLY A 196 14.05 2.76 -10.38
N MET A 197 14.83 1.88 -11.01
CA MET A 197 14.74 1.73 -12.46
C MET A 197 13.33 1.31 -12.86
N ALA A 198 12.85 1.86 -13.98
CA ALA A 198 11.50 1.64 -14.43
C ALA A 198 11.28 0.14 -14.76
N PRO A 199 10.11 -0.45 -14.44
CA PRO A 199 9.89 -1.89 -14.60
C PRO A 199 10.15 -2.44 -16.02
N TYR A 200 9.93 -1.62 -17.05
CA TYR A 200 10.13 -2.02 -18.46
C TYR A 200 11.61 -2.20 -18.83
N THR A 201 12.55 -1.72 -18.01
CA THR A 201 13.99 -1.88 -18.24
C THR A 201 14.45 -3.30 -17.94
N GLY A 202 13.71 -4.05 -17.13
CA GLY A 202 14.09 -5.38 -16.65
C GLY A 202 15.12 -5.35 -15.52
N GLU A 203 15.57 -4.17 -15.12
CA GLU A 203 16.50 -3.95 -14.01
C GLU A 203 15.74 -3.80 -12.68
N ALA A 204 16.34 -4.21 -11.58
CA ALA A 204 15.82 -4.02 -10.23
C ALA A 204 16.81 -3.24 -9.35
N LEU A 205 17.26 -2.10 -9.89
CA LEU A 205 18.23 -1.21 -9.24
C LEU A 205 17.51 -0.05 -8.56
N TYR A 206 17.82 0.19 -7.29
CA TYR A 206 17.18 1.21 -6.45
C TYR A 206 18.19 2.18 -5.86
N LEU A 207 17.95 3.49 -5.99
CA LEU A 207 18.71 4.56 -5.36
C LEU A 207 18.04 4.98 -4.04
N PHE A 208 18.82 5.04 -2.97
CA PHE A 208 18.37 5.49 -1.65
C PHE A 208 19.49 6.19 -0.87
N GLU A 209 19.12 6.88 0.20
CA GLU A 209 20.02 7.57 1.12
C GLU A 209 19.92 6.94 2.52
N VAL A 210 21.06 6.87 3.23
CA VAL A 210 21.09 6.47 4.64
C VAL A 210 21.72 7.56 5.49
N GLY A 211 20.97 8.07 6.46
CA GLY A 211 21.36 9.21 7.29
C GLY A 211 21.33 10.52 6.47
N SER A 212 22.43 11.28 6.50
CA SER A 212 22.55 12.51 5.73
C SER A 212 23.78 12.46 4.81
N GLY A 213 23.56 12.48 3.51
CA GLY A 213 24.59 12.62 2.48
C GLY A 213 25.31 11.34 2.07
N LYS A 214 24.81 10.15 2.44
CA LYS A 214 25.34 8.86 1.96
C LYS A 214 24.32 8.19 1.06
N PHE A 215 24.66 8.06 -0.22
CA PHE A 215 23.79 7.47 -1.23
C PHE A 215 24.25 6.07 -1.61
N PHE A 216 23.28 5.22 -1.91
CA PHE A 216 23.50 3.82 -2.20
C PHE A 216 22.63 3.37 -3.37
N PHE A 217 23.16 2.44 -4.16
CA PHE A 217 22.36 1.60 -5.04
C PHE A 217 22.19 0.21 -4.42
N TYR A 218 20.97 -0.32 -4.48
CA TYR A 218 20.68 -1.72 -4.17
C TYR A 218 20.18 -2.43 -5.43
N ASN A 219 20.81 -3.54 -5.79
CA ASN A 219 20.37 -4.40 -6.88
C ASN A 219 19.60 -5.59 -6.29
N ALA A 220 18.28 -5.62 -6.44
CA ALA A 220 17.46 -6.70 -5.91
C ALA A 220 17.59 -8.03 -6.68
N ILE A 221 18.29 -8.07 -7.83
CA ILE A 221 18.52 -9.31 -8.57
C ILE A 221 19.60 -10.16 -7.89
N ASP A 222 20.69 -9.54 -7.45
CA ASP A 222 21.85 -10.24 -6.86
C ASP A 222 22.11 -9.87 -5.39
N GLY A 223 21.36 -8.93 -4.82
CA GLY A 223 21.48 -8.46 -3.44
C GLY A 223 22.69 -7.55 -3.19
N SER A 224 23.38 -7.10 -4.24
CA SER A 224 24.52 -6.21 -4.09
C SER A 224 24.10 -4.80 -3.65
N MET A 225 24.92 -4.19 -2.80
CA MET A 225 24.75 -2.82 -2.32
C MET A 225 26.00 -2.02 -2.60
N LEU A 226 25.86 -0.93 -3.37
CA LEU A 226 26.96 -0.09 -3.83
C LEU A 226 26.84 1.31 -3.22
N GLN A 227 27.83 1.76 -2.48
CA GLN A 227 27.88 3.13 -1.95
C GLN A 227 28.48 4.08 -2.98
N ILE A 228 27.80 5.21 -3.23
CA ILE A 228 28.31 6.32 -4.05
C ILE A 228 29.36 7.10 -3.25
N LYS A 229 30.53 7.34 -3.85
CA LYS A 229 31.69 7.96 -3.16
C LYS A 229 31.88 9.43 -3.45
N ASP A 230 31.57 9.85 -4.67
CA ASP A 230 31.96 11.14 -5.23
C ASP A 230 30.85 12.20 -5.18
N GLN A 231 29.61 11.79 -4.93
CA GLN A 231 28.46 12.68 -4.82
C GLN A 231 27.86 12.70 -3.42
N SER A 232 27.51 13.90 -2.96
CA SER A 232 26.95 14.14 -1.62
C SER A 232 25.53 14.72 -1.65
N ASP A 233 24.96 14.89 -2.84
CA ASP A 233 23.62 15.41 -3.04
C ASP A 233 22.91 14.69 -4.20
N LEU A 234 21.58 14.57 -4.07
CA LEU A 234 20.74 13.86 -5.03
C LEU A 234 20.75 14.51 -6.42
N LYS A 235 20.87 15.84 -6.51
CA LYS A 235 20.80 16.56 -7.80
C LYS A 235 22.00 16.22 -8.67
N SER A 236 23.20 16.20 -8.09
CA SER A 236 24.42 15.82 -8.78
C SER A 236 24.35 14.37 -9.28
N ILE A 237 23.75 13.45 -8.51
CA ILE A 237 23.55 12.06 -8.94
C ILE A 237 22.58 11.98 -10.13
N VAL A 238 21.42 12.65 -10.02
CA VAL A 238 20.42 12.69 -11.11
C VAL A 238 21.00 13.28 -12.39
N ASP A 239 21.79 14.34 -12.29
CA ASP A 239 22.43 14.98 -13.47
C ASP A 239 23.42 14.06 -14.18
N ILE A 240 24.07 13.15 -13.46
CA ILE A 240 24.94 12.14 -14.06
C ILE A 240 24.12 11.04 -14.75
N LEU A 241 23.04 10.60 -14.10
CA LEU A 241 22.16 9.55 -14.62
C LEU A 241 21.40 10.00 -15.88
N ASP A 242 21.02 11.28 -15.97
CA ASP A 242 20.34 11.87 -17.12
C ASP A 242 21.26 12.22 -18.30
N ASP A 243 22.58 12.23 -18.10
CA ASP A 243 23.54 12.55 -19.15
C ASP A 243 23.71 11.36 -20.11
N GLU A 244 23.29 11.56 -21.37
CA GLU A 244 23.33 10.57 -22.45
C GLU A 244 24.73 9.97 -22.71
N ASN A 245 25.81 10.64 -22.30
CA ASN A 245 27.19 10.20 -22.50
C ASN A 245 27.83 9.61 -21.24
N ARG A 246 27.16 9.68 -20.09
CA ARG A 246 27.70 9.28 -18.79
C ARG A 246 26.90 8.13 -18.17
N GLY A 247 25.67 8.41 -17.74
CA GLY A 247 24.80 7.45 -17.06
C GLY A 247 25.43 6.79 -15.83
N LEU A 248 24.89 5.62 -15.47
CA LEU A 248 25.33 4.82 -14.31
C LEU A 248 26.86 4.52 -14.29
N PRO A 249 27.53 4.19 -15.42
CA PRO A 249 28.98 3.92 -15.42
C PRO A 249 29.88 5.10 -15.00
N ALA A 250 29.34 6.31 -14.95
CA ALA A 250 30.09 7.51 -14.58
C ALA A 250 29.95 7.90 -13.10
N ILE A 251 29.24 7.10 -12.30
CA ILE A 251 29.15 7.26 -10.84
C ILE A 251 30.24 6.42 -10.19
N ASP A 252 31.04 7.02 -9.31
CA ASP A 252 32.05 6.29 -8.54
C ASP A 252 31.40 5.56 -7.37
N MET A 253 31.51 4.23 -7.38
CA MET A 253 30.78 3.34 -6.49
C MET A 253 31.67 2.22 -5.94
N GLU A 254 31.44 1.84 -4.69
CA GLU A 254 32.12 0.72 -4.03
C GLU A 254 31.10 -0.20 -3.36
N GLU A 255 31.29 -1.52 -3.50
CA GLU A 255 30.45 -2.51 -2.82
C GLU A 255 30.65 -2.48 -1.31
N VAL A 256 29.56 -2.66 -0.55
CA VAL A 256 29.51 -2.59 0.91
C VAL A 256 29.16 -3.92 1.55
#